data_AF-A0A0S2ZYG5-F1
#
_entry.id   AF-A0A0S2ZYG5-F1
#
_cell.length_a   1.000
_cell.length_b   1.000
_cell.length_c   1.000
_cell.angle_alpha   90.00
_cell.angle_beta   90.00
_cell.angle_gamma   90.00
#
_symmetry.space_group_name_H-M   'P 1'
#
loop_
_entity.id
_entity.type
_entity.pdbx_description
1 polymer ?
#
loop_
_entity_poly.entity_id
_entity_poly.type
_entity_poly.pdbx_seq_one_letter_code
_entity_poly.pdbx_strand_id
1 'polypeptide(L)'
;DSLFGYYGLISAMGAIVCLGSVVWAHHMFVVGLDLKTTVFFSSVTMVIGIPTGIKVFSWLYMLGSSWDSISDPVVWWIIGFIFLFTVGG
;
A
#
# COMPACT_ATOMS: atom_id res chain seq x y z
N ASP A 1 -7.34 -20.24 -10.54
CA ASP A 1 -7.30 -19.95 -9.10
C ASP A 1 -7.69 -18.51 -8.82
N SER A 2 -8.57 -18.28 -7.84
CA SER A 2 -9.05 -16.94 -7.49
C SER A 2 -8.04 -16.21 -6.61
N LEU A 3 -7.81 -14.91 -6.88
CA LEU A 3 -7.00 -14.03 -6.03
C LEU A 3 -7.47 -14.12 -4.56
N PHE A 4 -6.55 -14.42 -3.64
CA PHE A 4 -6.85 -14.42 -2.22
C PHE A 4 -7.37 -13.04 -1.80
N GLY A 5 -8.51 -13.01 -1.12
CA GLY A 5 -9.10 -11.76 -0.66
C GLY A 5 -9.48 -10.80 -1.80
N TYR A 6 -9.91 -11.29 -2.97
CA TYR A 6 -10.29 -10.47 -4.14
C TYR A 6 -11.10 -9.20 -3.80
N TYR A 7 -12.18 -9.34 -3.02
CA TYR A 7 -12.98 -8.19 -2.58
C TYR A 7 -12.21 -7.22 -1.68
N GLY A 8 -11.31 -7.74 -0.82
CA GLY A 8 -10.40 -6.93 0.00
C GLY A 8 -9.35 -6.18 -0.83
N LEU A 9 -8.87 -6.78 -1.92
CA LEU A 9 -7.97 -6.14 -2.87
C LEU A 9 -8.66 -5.01 -3.64
N ILE A 10 -9.90 -5.23 -4.10
CA ILE A 10 -10.71 -4.20 -4.76
C ILE A 10 -11.01 -3.06 -3.79
N SER A 11 -11.45 -3.36 -2.56
CA SER A 11 -11.76 -2.33 -1.57
C SER A 11 -10.51 -1.55 -1.15
N ALA A 12 -9.36 -2.21 -1.02
CA ALA A 12 -8.09 -1.55 -0.78
C ALA A 12 -7.69 -0.60 -1.91
N MET A 13 -7.83 -1.03 -3.18
CA MET A 13 -7.55 -0.16 -4.33
C MET A 13 -8.50 1.04 -4.39
N GLY A 14 -9.79 0.83 -4.16
CA GLY A 14 -10.78 1.91 -4.06
C GLY A 14 -10.46 2.90 -2.92
N ALA A 15 -10.09 2.39 -1.74
CA ALA A 15 -9.72 3.21 -0.60
C ALA A 15 -8.47 4.06 -0.87
N ILE A 16 -7.44 3.51 -1.52
CA ILE A 16 -6.23 4.26 -1.89
C ILE A 16 -6.58 5.41 -2.85
N VAL A 17 -7.45 5.18 -3.84
CA VAL A 17 -7.88 6.23 -4.78
C VAL A 17 -8.64 7.33 -4.05
N CYS A 18 -9.62 6.96 -3.22
CA CYS A 18 -10.43 7.94 -2.48
C CYS A 18 -9.56 8.75 -1.51
N LEU A 19 -8.76 8.09 -0.66
CA LEU A 19 -7.90 8.76 0.32
C LEU A 19 -6.77 9.57 -0.36
N GLY A 20 -6.22 9.06 -1.47
CA GLY A 20 -5.19 9.74 -2.27
C GLY A 20 -5.62 11.12 -2.76
N SER A 21 -6.91 11.31 -3.07
CA SER A 21 -7.46 12.61 -3.48
C SER A 21 -7.51 13.65 -2.35
N VAL A 22 -7.44 13.21 -1.08
CA VAL A 22 -7.65 14.06 0.11
C VAL A 22 -6.34 14.38 0.83
N VAL A 23 -5.19 13.80 0.45
CA VAL A 23 -3.95 13.94 1.24
C VAL A 23 -2.95 14.98 0.73
N TRP A 24 -3.22 15.70 -0.37
CA TRP A 24 -2.24 16.56 -1.06
C TRP A 24 -1.45 17.51 -0.15
N ALA A 25 -2.08 18.03 0.92
CA ALA A 25 -1.47 19.04 1.78
C ALA A 25 -0.29 18.50 2.62
N HIS A 26 -0.04 17.18 2.65
CA HIS A 26 1.17 16.64 3.29
C HIS A 26 2.46 17.11 2.62
N HIS A 27 2.43 17.49 1.33
CA HIS A 27 3.57 18.12 0.66
C HIS A 27 3.79 19.58 1.08
N MET A 28 2.84 20.17 1.82
CA MET A 28 2.80 21.59 2.18
C MET A 28 3.02 21.82 3.68
N PHE A 29 3.45 20.83 4.47
CA PHE A 29 3.54 20.99 5.94
C PHE A 29 4.44 22.14 6.42
N VAL A 30 5.35 22.64 5.59
CA VAL A 30 6.27 23.73 5.95
C VAL A 30 5.79 25.11 5.49
N VAL A 31 4.62 25.22 4.82
CA VAL A 31 4.09 26.53 4.36
C VAL A 31 3.42 27.35 5.46
N GLY A 32 3.35 26.85 6.70
CA GLY A 32 2.71 27.52 7.83
C GLY A 32 1.23 27.18 8.04
N LEU A 33 0.84 25.92 7.81
CA LEU A 33 -0.50 25.42 8.13
C LEU A 33 -0.76 25.45 9.64
N ASP A 34 -2.03 25.60 10.04
CA ASP A 34 -2.39 25.49 11.46
C ASP A 34 -2.21 24.06 12.00
N LEU A 35 -2.15 23.91 13.32
CA LEU A 35 -1.91 22.62 13.96
C LEU A 35 -3.01 21.59 13.61
N LYS A 36 -4.29 22.01 13.55
CA LYS A 36 -5.39 21.07 13.34
C LYS A 36 -5.38 20.54 11.92
N THR A 37 -5.11 21.38 10.94
CA THR A 37 -4.97 20.94 9.54
C THR A 37 -3.76 20.02 9.37
N THR A 38 -2.60 20.36 9.95
CA THR A 38 -1.41 19.51 9.89
C THR A 38 -1.67 18.12 10.49
N VAL A 39 -2.30 18.05 11.67
CA VAL A 39 -2.65 16.77 12.32
C VAL A 39 -3.68 15.99 11.50
N PHE A 40 -4.69 16.65 10.95
CA PHE A 40 -5.66 16.02 10.05
C PHE A 40 -4.98 15.40 8.82
N PHE A 41 -4.22 16.16 8.04
CA PHE A 41 -3.58 15.64 6.83
C PHE A 41 -2.50 14.61 7.15
N SER A 42 -1.77 14.75 8.26
CA SER A 42 -0.80 13.75 8.72
C SER A 42 -1.50 12.42 9.05
N SER A 43 -2.58 12.45 9.84
CA SER A 43 -3.34 11.24 10.18
C SER A 43 -4.00 10.59 8.97
N VAL A 44 -4.63 11.35 8.07
CA VAL A 44 -5.26 10.79 6.85
C VAL A 44 -4.21 10.17 5.93
N THR A 45 -3.03 10.77 5.79
CA THR A 45 -1.92 10.20 5.00
C THR A 45 -1.45 8.87 5.60
N MET A 46 -1.35 8.77 6.93
CA MET A 46 -0.99 7.53 7.61
C MET A 46 -2.03 6.41 7.42
N VAL A 47 -3.33 6.75 7.36
CA VAL A 47 -4.42 5.77 7.14
C VAL A 47 -4.29 5.06 5.79
N ILE A 48 -3.65 5.66 4.78
CA ILE A 48 -3.35 5.00 3.48
C ILE A 48 -2.45 3.76 3.66
N GLY A 49 -1.68 3.69 4.75
CA GLY A 49 -0.89 2.51 5.09
C GLY A 49 -1.72 1.24 5.27
N ILE A 50 -2.97 1.35 5.70
CA ILE A 50 -3.87 0.20 5.94
C ILE A 50 -4.22 -0.53 4.63
N PRO A 51 -4.88 0.10 3.62
CA PRO A 51 -5.19 -0.58 2.37
C PRO A 51 -3.92 -0.99 1.59
N THR A 52 -2.82 -0.25 1.74
CA THR A 52 -1.52 -0.63 1.18
C THR A 52 -1.01 -1.93 1.80
N GLY A 53 -1.08 -2.05 3.13
CA GLY A 53 -0.75 -3.28 3.86
C GLY A 53 -1.61 -4.47 3.46
N ILE A 54 -2.92 -4.29 3.27
CA ILE A 54 -3.82 -5.35 2.79
C ILE A 54 -3.31 -5.93 1.46
N LYS A 55 -2.88 -5.08 0.52
CA LYS A 55 -2.30 -5.54 -0.75
C LYS A 55 -0.99 -6.31 -0.54
N VAL A 56 -0.09 -5.79 0.29
CA VAL A 56 1.20 -6.44 0.60
C VAL A 56 0.99 -7.84 1.20
N PHE A 57 0.13 -7.97 2.22
CA PHE A 57 -0.17 -9.28 2.81
C PHE A 57 -0.85 -10.23 1.84
N SER A 58 -1.73 -9.71 0.97
CA SER A 58 -2.37 -10.53 -0.06
C SER A 58 -1.34 -11.07 -1.07
N TRP A 59 -0.36 -10.25 -1.48
CA TRP A 59 0.72 -10.69 -2.37
C TRP A 59 1.63 -11.73 -1.70
N LEU A 60 1.99 -11.53 -0.44
CA LEU A 60 2.79 -12.50 0.32
C LEU A 60 2.08 -13.84 0.45
N TYR A 61 0.76 -13.84 0.69
CA TYR A 61 -0.03 -15.06 0.75
C TYR A 61 -0.01 -15.81 -0.59
N MET A 62 -0.20 -15.11 -1.71
CA MET A 62 -0.17 -15.73 -3.05
C MET A 62 1.22 -16.23 -3.45
N LEU A 63 2.30 -15.55 -3.03
CA LEU A 63 3.66 -16.04 -3.24
C LEU A 63 3.96 -17.28 -2.42
N GLY A 64 3.42 -17.37 -1.19
CA GLY A 64 3.58 -18.54 -0.32
C GLY A 64 3.04 -19.85 -0.91
N SER A 65 2.14 -19.79 -1.90
CA SER A 65 1.63 -20.95 -2.61
C SER A 65 2.35 -21.25 -3.93
N SER A 66 3.36 -20.46 -4.34
CA SER A 66 3.95 -20.47 -5.69
C SER A 66 5.32 -21.18 -5.77
N TRP A 67 5.48 -22.31 -5.10
CA TRP A 67 6.78 -23.02 -4.95
C TRP A 67 7.39 -23.47 -6.28
N ASP A 68 6.57 -23.92 -7.23
CA ASP A 68 7.03 -24.43 -8.52
C ASP A 68 7.63 -23.34 -9.43
N SER A 69 7.42 -22.06 -9.09
CA SER A 69 7.87 -20.90 -9.88
C SER A 69 9.11 -20.20 -9.31
N ILE A 70 9.74 -20.75 -8.26
CA ILE A 70 10.90 -20.10 -7.59
C ILE A 70 12.11 -19.91 -8.51
N SER A 71 12.26 -20.75 -9.52
CA SER A 71 13.34 -20.63 -10.52
C SER A 71 13.09 -19.52 -11.54
N ASP A 72 11.88 -18.96 -11.62
CA ASP A 72 11.55 -17.87 -12.52
C ASP A 72 12.14 -16.55 -12.00
N PRO A 73 12.97 -15.84 -12.79
CA PRO A 73 13.50 -14.54 -12.39
C PRO A 73 12.40 -13.53 -12.01
N VAL A 74 11.21 -13.62 -12.60
CA VAL A 74 10.09 -12.70 -12.28
C VAL A 74 9.68 -12.80 -10.82
N VAL A 75 9.71 -13.99 -10.21
CA VAL A 75 9.37 -14.17 -8.78
C VAL A 75 10.34 -13.39 -7.89
N TRP A 76 11.64 -13.39 -8.22
CA TRP A 76 12.64 -12.61 -7.48
C TRP A 76 12.44 -11.09 -7.61
N TRP A 77 11.96 -10.63 -8.76
CA TRP A 77 11.62 -9.22 -8.95
C TRP A 77 10.41 -8.82 -8.13
N ILE A 78 9.39 -9.69 -8.04
CA ILE A 78 8.20 -9.45 -7.20
C ILE A 78 8.60 -9.43 -5.72
N ILE A 79 9.44 -10.38 -5.26
CA ILE A 79 9.94 -10.40 -3.88
C ILE A 79 10.73 -9.12 -3.58
N GLY A 80 11.64 -8.73 -4.49
CA GLY A 80 12.42 -7.50 -4.36
C GLY A 80 11.53 -6.24 -4.32
N PHE A 81 10.50 -6.19 -5.18
CA PHE A 81 9.49 -5.13 -5.18
C PHE A 81 8.78 -5.05 -3.83
N ILE A 82 8.23 -6.17 -3.33
CA ILE A 82 7.50 -6.17 -2.05
C ILE A 82 8.40 -5.72 -0.91
N PHE A 83 9.65 -6.20 -0.86
CA PHE A 83 10.60 -5.81 0.18
C PHE A 83 10.92 -4.31 0.15
N LEU A 84 11.37 -3.80 -1.01
CA LEU A 84 11.74 -2.39 -1.15
C LEU A 84 10.53 -1.46 -0.97
N PHE A 85 9.35 -1.87 -1.45
CA PHE A 85 8.11 -1.14 -1.26
C PHE A 85 7.70 -1.07 0.22
N THR A 86 7.89 -2.15 0.98
CA THR A 86 7.55 -2.19 2.42
C THR A 86 8.52 -1.38 3.28
N VAL A 87 9.82 -1.36 2.93
CA VAL A 87 10.82 -0.56 3.66
C VAL A 87 10.72 0.93 3.32
N GLY A 88 10.36 1.26 2.08
CA GLY A 88 10.27 2.65 1.62
C GLY A 88 8.93 3.34 1.91
N GLY A 89 7.85 2.56 2.08
CA GLY A 89 6.53 3.07 2.46
C GLY A 89 6.43 3.36 3.95
#